data_AF-B1FU33-F1
#
_entry.id   AF-B1FU33-F1
#
_cell.length_a   1.000
_cell.length_b   1.000
_cell.length_c   1.000
_cell.angle_alpha   90.00
_cell.angle_beta   90.00
_cell.angle_gamma   90.00
#
_symmetry.space_group_name_H-M   'P 1'
#
loop_
_entity.id
_entity.type
_entity.pdbx_description
1 polymer ?
#
loop_
_entity_poly.entity_id
_entity_poly.type
_entity_poly.pdbx_seq_one_letter_code
_entity_poly.pdbx_strand_id
1 'polypeptide(L)'
;MNTLTIKDLSITEQLDSKAMSAVRGGTGHLLPPSYLNFAPIYAPNFSRNVDATQLISTTMNIQSVNGSNGAFIEGATTNLNPHVTASNNIYMP
;
A
#
# COMPACT_ATOMS: atom_id res chain seq x y z
N MET A 1 -13.38 -71.46 39.97
CA MET A 1 -12.21 -71.14 39.11
C MET A 1 -12.67 -70.12 38.07
N ASN A 2 -11.94 -69.02 37.93
CA ASN A 2 -12.30 -67.83 37.14
C ASN A 2 -12.18 -68.06 35.63
N THR A 3 -13.00 -67.37 34.83
CA THR A 3 -12.56 -66.78 33.55
C THR A 3 -13.45 -65.57 33.24
N LEU A 4 -12.88 -64.37 33.35
CA LEU A 4 -13.44 -63.15 32.74
C LEU A 4 -12.84 -63.05 31.34
N THR A 5 -13.62 -63.34 30.30
CA THR A 5 -13.26 -63.03 28.91
C THR A 5 -14.20 -61.96 28.40
N ILE A 6 -13.75 -60.71 28.47
CA ILE A 6 -14.42 -59.61 27.77
C ILE A 6 -13.91 -59.66 26.32
N LYS A 7 -14.73 -60.21 25.44
CA LYS A 7 -14.52 -60.18 23.98
C LYS A 7 -15.01 -58.84 23.39
N ASP A 8 -14.69 -57.73 24.05
CA ASP A 8 -14.91 -56.43 23.44
C ASP A 8 -14.12 -56.40 22.13
N LEU A 9 -14.81 -56.26 20.99
CA LEU A 9 -14.22 -55.43 19.93
C LEU A 9 -15.14 -54.94 18.81
N SER A 10 -16.45 -55.19 18.79
CA SER A 10 -17.26 -54.64 17.70
C SER A 10 -18.73 -54.46 18.03
N ILE A 11 -19.03 -53.70 19.09
CA ILE A 11 -20.25 -52.91 19.05
C ILE A 11 -19.92 -51.66 18.25
N THR A 12 -20.04 -51.76 16.92
CA THR A 12 -20.18 -50.56 16.09
C THR A 12 -21.60 -50.05 16.28
N GLU A 13 -21.89 -49.51 17.46
CA GLU A 13 -23.03 -48.63 17.61
C GLU A 13 -22.74 -47.43 16.69
N GLN A 14 -23.49 -47.34 15.59
CA GLN A 14 -23.52 -46.12 14.80
C GLN A 14 -23.94 -45.01 15.76
N LEU A 15 -23.03 -44.09 16.04
CA LEU A 15 -23.39 -42.91 16.79
C LEU A 15 -24.49 -42.18 16.01
N ASP A 16 -25.66 -42.04 16.64
CA ASP A 16 -26.71 -41.11 16.24
C ASP A 16 -26.08 -39.72 16.03
N SER A 17 -26.58 -38.99 15.03
CA SER A 17 -26.34 -37.56 14.80
C SER A 17 -26.19 -36.71 16.07
N LYS A 18 -26.97 -36.98 17.13
CA LYS A 18 -26.90 -36.28 18.42
C LYS A 18 -25.62 -36.62 19.19
N ALA A 19 -25.23 -37.89 19.21
CA ALA A 19 -23.98 -38.33 19.82
C ALA A 19 -22.76 -37.87 18.97
N MET A 20 -22.88 -37.86 17.64
CA MET A 20 -21.89 -37.30 16.71
C MET A 20 -21.64 -35.79 16.91
N SER A 21 -22.60 -35.06 17.50
CA SER A 21 -22.41 -33.66 17.89
C SER A 21 -21.47 -33.48 19.08
N ALA A 22 -21.30 -34.49 19.94
CA ALA A 22 -20.43 -34.43 21.12
C ALA A 22 -18.99 -34.85 20.81
N VAL A 23 -18.77 -35.65 19.74
CA VAL A 23 -17.45 -36.22 19.38
C VAL A 23 -16.54 -35.21 18.65
N ARG A 24 -17.07 -34.05 18.22
CA ARG A 24 -16.28 -33.02 17.54
C ARG A 24 -15.97 -31.87 18.49
N GLY A 25 -14.77 -31.92 19.08
CA GLY A 25 -14.01 -30.75 19.53
C GLY A 25 -14.81 -29.70 20.29
N GLY A 26 -15.09 -29.99 21.57
CA GLY A 26 -15.56 -28.99 22.50
C GLY A 26 -14.55 -27.86 22.67
N THR A 27 -14.91 -26.67 22.18
CA THR A 27 -14.49 -25.37 22.71
C THR A 27 -15.61 -24.32 22.64
N GLY A 28 -16.69 -24.57 21.89
CA GLY A 28 -17.81 -23.63 21.74
C GLY A 28 -18.73 -23.45 22.96
N HIS A 29 -18.45 -24.12 24.08
CA HIS A 29 -19.23 -24.00 25.31
C HIS A 29 -18.53 -23.22 26.43
N LEU A 30 -17.25 -22.87 26.27
CA LEU A 30 -16.51 -22.14 27.30
C LEU A 30 -16.68 -20.62 27.20
N LEU A 31 -17.21 -20.12 26.09
CA LEU A 31 -17.49 -18.70 25.89
C LEU A 31 -18.85 -18.55 25.21
N PRO A 32 -19.77 -17.73 25.76
CA PRO A 32 -21.01 -17.40 25.08
C PRO A 32 -20.69 -16.85 23.67
N PRO A 33 -21.44 -17.25 22.62
CA PRO A 33 -21.22 -16.75 21.26
C PRO A 33 -21.38 -15.22 21.14
N SER A 34 -21.92 -14.57 22.16
CA SER A 34 -22.02 -13.11 22.27
C SER A 34 -20.68 -12.38 22.48
N TYR A 35 -19.58 -13.09 22.79
CA TYR A 35 -18.26 -12.49 23.00
C TYR A 35 -17.29 -12.64 21.82
N LEU A 36 -17.65 -13.40 20.79
CA LEU A 36 -16.85 -13.46 19.57
C LEU A 36 -17.24 -12.27 18.68
N ASN A 37 -16.64 -11.13 18.98
CA ASN A 37 -16.72 -9.95 18.12
C ASN A 37 -15.89 -10.23 16.86
N PHE A 38 -16.50 -10.86 15.85
CA PHE A 38 -15.95 -10.93 14.49
C PHE A 38 -16.20 -9.63 13.71
N ALA A 39 -16.25 -8.49 14.41
CA ALA A 39 -16.26 -7.22 13.73
C ALA A 39 -14.96 -7.15 12.91
N PRO A 40 -15.04 -6.85 11.60
CA PRO A 40 -13.84 -6.66 10.81
C PRO A 40 -13.02 -5.57 11.50
N ILE A 41 -11.80 -5.92 11.92
CA ILE A 41 -10.83 -4.94 12.41
C ILE A 41 -10.58 -4.02 11.22
N TYR A 42 -11.19 -2.84 11.24
CA TYR A 42 -10.94 -1.80 10.26
C TYR A 42 -9.48 -1.37 10.45
N ALA A 43 -8.61 -1.84 9.55
CA ALA A 43 -7.25 -1.36 9.43
C ALA A 43 -7.28 -0.18 8.43
N PRO A 44 -7.32 1.08 8.90
CA PRO A 44 -7.28 2.22 7.99
C PRO A 44 -5.99 2.15 7.18
N ASN A 45 -6.13 2.04 5.86
CA ASN A 45 -4.99 2.14 4.97
C ASN A 45 -4.69 3.63 4.75
N PHE A 46 -3.64 4.13 5.42
CA PHE A 46 -3.13 5.49 5.23
C PHE A 46 -2.03 5.55 4.16
N SER A 47 -1.89 4.54 3.30
CA SER A 47 -0.87 4.56 2.24
C SER A 47 -1.14 5.72 1.28
N ARG A 48 -0.32 6.77 1.39
CA ARG A 48 -0.23 7.84 0.40
C ARG A 48 0.91 7.46 -0.53
N ASN A 49 0.59 6.82 -1.65
CA ASN A 49 1.57 6.52 -2.68
C ASN A 49 1.44 7.57 -3.77
N VAL A 50 2.56 8.19 -4.16
CA VAL A 50 2.64 9.08 -5.31
C VAL A 50 3.73 8.58 -6.23
N ASP A 51 3.30 8.01 -7.35
CA ASP A 51 4.17 7.68 -8.47
C ASP A 51 4.18 8.89 -9.42
N ALA A 52 5.25 9.68 -9.39
CA ALA A 52 5.36 10.86 -10.24
C ALA A 52 6.74 10.92 -10.90
N THR A 53 6.74 11.19 -12.20
CA THR A 53 7.95 11.51 -12.97
C THR A 53 7.93 13.00 -13.25
N GLN A 54 9.00 13.70 -12.87
CA GLN A 54 9.10 15.14 -12.97
C GLN A 54 10.33 15.51 -13.81
N LEU A 55 10.10 16.20 -14.92
CA LEU A 55 11.17 16.69 -15.79
C LEU A 55 10.99 18.20 -16.02
N ILE A 56 12.06 18.97 -15.81
CA ILE A 56 12.17 20.35 -16.31
C ILE A 56 13.10 20.29 -17.52
N SER A 57 12.64 20.84 -18.64
CA SER A 57 13.49 21.08 -19.82
C SER A 57 13.41 22.56 -20.17
N THR A 58 14.50 23.28 -19.90
CA THR A 58 14.60 24.71 -20.24
C THR A 58 15.71 24.91 -21.25
N THR A 59 15.40 25.59 -22.34
CA THR A 59 16.40 26.06 -23.32
C THR A 59 16.29 27.58 -23.45
N MET A 60 17.41 28.30 -23.36
CA MET A 60 17.50 29.73 -23.65
C MET A 60 18.45 29.96 -24.83
N ASN A 61 17.95 30.59 -25.89
CA ASN A 61 18.74 30.99 -27.05
C ASN A 61 18.72 32.51 -27.18
N ILE A 62 19.88 33.15 -27.02
CA ILE A 62 20.00 34.60 -27.10
C ILE A 62 21.03 34.94 -28.18
N GLN A 63 20.61 35.75 -29.14
CA GLN A 63 21.47 36.29 -30.19
C GLN A 63 21.46 37.81 -30.05
N SER A 64 22.65 38.39 -29.91
CA SER A 64 22.82 39.85 -29.88
C SER A 64 23.92 40.26 -30.85
N VAL A 65 23.60 41.26 -31.67
CA VAL A 65 24.53 41.88 -32.63
C VAL A 65 24.57 43.36 -32.31
N ASN A 66 25.74 43.86 -31.93
CA ASN A 66 25.94 45.26 -31.60
C ASN A 66 27.20 45.78 -32.29
N GLY A 67 27.18 47.03 -32.76
CA GLY A 67 28.31 47.62 -33.46
C GLY A 67 28.58 47.05 -34.86
N SER A 68 27.57 46.48 -35.54
CA SER A 68 27.78 45.88 -36.87
C SER A 68 27.81 46.92 -37.99
N ASN A 69 28.83 46.84 -38.84
CA ASN A 69 29.01 47.58 -40.09
C ASN A 69 28.99 49.13 -39.99
N GLY A 70 29.71 49.71 -39.04
CA GLY A 70 29.90 51.17 -38.95
C GLY A 70 31.35 51.56 -38.65
N ALA A 71 31.83 52.62 -39.31
CA ALA A 71 33.22 53.08 -39.21
C ALA A 71 33.51 53.90 -37.92
N PHE A 72 32.48 54.47 -37.28
CA PHE A 72 32.58 55.22 -36.04
C PHE A 72 31.35 54.96 -35.15
N ILE A 73 31.34 53.81 -34.47
CA ILE A 73 30.26 53.48 -33.53
C ILE A 73 30.77 53.73 -32.10
N GLU A 74 30.35 54.86 -31.54
CA GLU A 74 30.57 55.20 -30.13
C GLU A 74 29.30 54.87 -29.32
N GLY A 75 29.44 54.30 -28.11
CA GLY A 75 28.31 54.03 -27.21
C GLY A 75 27.49 52.77 -27.52
N ALA A 76 28.00 51.88 -28.36
CA ALA A 76 27.38 50.61 -28.71
C ALA A 76 27.38 49.64 -27.50
N THR A 77 26.28 49.60 -26.74
CA THR A 77 26.16 48.74 -25.56
C THR A 77 24.96 47.80 -25.70
N THR A 78 25.15 46.53 -25.36
CA THR A 78 24.05 45.58 -25.19
C THR A 78 24.06 45.10 -23.75
N ASN A 79 22.97 45.32 -23.04
CA ASN A 79 22.77 44.79 -21.71
C ASN A 79 21.72 43.68 -21.76
N LEU A 80 22.14 42.43 -21.56
CA LEU A 80 21.26 41.27 -21.54
C LEU A 80 21.28 40.67 -20.14
N ASN A 81 20.11 40.66 -19.48
CA ASN A 81 19.93 40.05 -18.16
C ASN A 81 18.87 38.95 -18.23
N PRO A 82 19.13 37.84 -18.96
CA PRO A 82 18.19 36.74 -19.02
C PRO A 82 18.13 36.02 -17.68
N HIS A 83 16.92 35.69 -17.25
CA HIS A 83 16.69 34.95 -16.02
C HIS A 83 15.66 33.87 -16.27
N VAL A 84 16.01 32.62 -15.93
CA VAL A 84 15.08 31.49 -15.93
C VAL A 84 15.07 30.87 -14.55
N THR A 85 13.87 30.83 -13.97
CA THR A 85 13.55 30.01 -12.81
C THR A 85 12.56 28.94 -13.25
N ALA A 86 12.83 27.69 -12.90
CA ALA A 86 11.93 26.57 -13.10
C ALA A 86 11.86 25.74 -11.83
N SER A 87 10.66 25.36 -11.41
CA SER A 87 10.41 24.56 -10.21
C SER A 87 9.55 23.35 -10.56
N ASN A 88 9.95 22.20 -10.02
CA ASN A 88 9.19 20.95 -10.10
C ASN A 88 9.05 20.43 -8.68
N ASN A 89 7.84 20.52 -8.15
CA ASN A 89 7.57 20.19 -6.77
C ASN A 89 6.46 19.15 -6.72
N ILE A 90 6.70 18.03 -6.04
CA ILE A 90 5.66 17.09 -5.62
C ILE A 90 5.31 17.47 -4.19
N TYR A 91 4.06 17.83 -3.94
CA TYR A 91 3.56 18.02 -2.58
C TYR A 91 2.61 16.89 -2.21
N MET A 92 2.89 16.24 -1.08
CA MET A 92 2.00 15.26 -0.47
C MET A 92 1.54 15.81 0.89
N PRO A 93 0.22 15.88 1.13
CA PRO A 93 -0.33 16.27 2.42
C PRO A 93 -0.15 15.17 3.48
#